data_AF-A0A5R2MUI8-F1
#
_entry.id   AF-A0A5R2MUI8-F1
#
_cell.length_a   1.000
_cell.length_b   1.000
_cell.length_c   1.000
_cell.angle_alpha   90.00
_cell.angle_beta   90.00
_cell.angle_gamma   90.00
#
_symmetry.space_group_name_H-M   'P 1'
#
loop_
_entity.id
_entity.type
_entity.pdbx_description
1 polymer ?
#
loop_
_entity_poly.entity_id
_entity_poly.type
_entity_poly.pdbx_seq_one_letter_code
_entity_poly.pdbx_strand_id
1 'polypeptide(L)'
;GISRDELCITTKVTVENFSPERFMPSVEQSLRDLRLDRVDILLLHWPTPGGDIKLSLELLQEAQERGFASTIGVSNYTAAMMRQAKQITGVPLVTNQVEFHPL
;
A
#
# COMPACT_ATOMS: atom_id res chain seq x y z
N GLY A 1 1.00 28.08 4.78
CA GLY A 1 0.98 26.63 5.01
C GLY A 1 2.33 26.05 4.62
N ILE A 2 2.56 24.76 4.90
CA ILE A 2 3.74 24.01 4.43
C ILE A 2 3.48 23.53 3.00
N SER A 3 4.49 23.53 2.13
CA SER A 3 4.32 23.06 0.76
C SER A 3 4.11 21.54 0.69
N ARG A 4 3.34 21.05 -0.30
CA ARG A 4 3.01 19.62 -0.42
C ARG A 4 4.25 18.74 -0.67
N ASP A 5 5.25 19.25 -1.37
CA ASP A 5 6.52 18.58 -1.67
C ASP A 5 7.47 18.50 -0.47
N GLU A 6 7.21 19.27 0.60
CA GLU A 6 7.92 19.16 1.88
C GLU A 6 7.32 18.07 2.80
N LEU A 7 6.21 17.43 2.39
CA LEU A 7 5.51 16.43 3.19
C LEU A 7 5.64 15.04 2.57
N CYS A 8 5.86 14.05 3.43
CA CYS A 8 5.72 12.63 3.09
C CYS A 8 4.45 12.08 3.74
N ILE A 9 3.43 11.82 2.92
CA ILE A 9 2.13 11.34 3.35
C ILE A 9 2.00 9.86 2.98
N THR A 10 1.69 9.04 3.99
CA THR A 10 1.42 7.61 3.84
C THR A 10 -0.02 7.30 4.20
N THR A 11 -0.71 6.50 3.40
CA THR A 11 -2.01 5.92 3.76
C THR A 11 -2.02 4.41 3.50
N LYS A 12 -3.08 3.72 3.92
CA LYS A 12 -3.16 2.26 3.87
C LYS A 12 -4.52 1.78 3.37
N VAL A 13 -4.51 0.73 2.56
CA VAL A 13 -5.71 0.00 2.14
C VAL A 13 -6.02 -1.08 3.17
N THR A 14 -7.24 -1.11 3.67
CA THR A 14 -7.72 -2.15 4.60
C THR A 14 -8.11 -3.42 3.84
N VAL A 15 -8.07 -4.57 4.53
CA VAL A 15 -8.26 -5.90 3.91
C VAL A 15 -9.64 -6.07 3.27
N GLU A 16 -10.66 -5.35 3.75
CA GLU A 16 -12.04 -5.39 3.23
C GLU A 16 -12.15 -4.86 1.79
N ASN A 17 -11.12 -4.14 1.35
CA ASN A 17 -11.02 -3.55 0.02
C ASN A 17 -10.09 -4.33 -0.93
N PHE A 18 -9.59 -5.51 -0.54
CA PHE A 18 -8.69 -6.32 -1.38
C PHE A 18 -9.44 -7.11 -2.49
N SER A 19 -10.36 -6.44 -3.18
CA SER A 19 -11.02 -6.99 -4.36
C SER A 19 -10.88 -6.01 -5.54
N PRO A 20 -10.91 -6.50 -6.80
CA PRO A 20 -10.80 -5.63 -7.97
C PRO A 20 -11.83 -4.51 -8.00
N GLU A 21 -13.03 -4.77 -7.48
CA GLU A 21 -14.14 -3.81 -7.47
C GLU A 21 -14.00 -2.74 -6.38
N ARG A 22 -13.21 -3.00 -5.32
CA ARG A 22 -13.15 -2.13 -4.13
C ARG A 22 -11.81 -1.42 -3.96
N PHE A 23 -10.73 -1.99 -4.46
CA PHE A 23 -9.39 -1.51 -4.17
C PHE A 23 -9.19 -0.06 -4.66
N MET A 24 -9.34 0.17 -5.98
CA MET A 24 -9.16 1.50 -6.56
C MET A 24 -10.14 2.54 -6.00
N PRO A 25 -11.45 2.26 -5.88
CA PRO A 25 -12.38 3.19 -5.23
C PRO A 25 -11.96 3.57 -3.79
N SER A 26 -11.40 2.64 -3.02
CA SER A 26 -10.94 2.93 -1.65
C SER A 26 -9.70 3.82 -1.61
N VAL A 27 -8.78 3.66 -2.57
CA VAL A 27 -7.59 4.52 -2.72
C VAL A 27 -8.02 5.92 -3.14
N GLU A 28 -8.87 6.03 -4.16
CA GLU A 28 -9.43 7.32 -4.60
C GLU A 28 -10.21 8.02 -3.50
N GLN A 29 -10.97 7.26 -2.68
CA GLN A 29 -11.67 7.83 -1.53
C GLN A 29 -10.69 8.40 -0.52
N SER A 30 -9.60 7.68 -0.20
CA SER A 30 -8.54 8.18 0.68
C SER A 30 -7.91 9.46 0.14
N LEU A 31 -7.65 9.53 -1.18
CA LEU A 31 -7.12 10.71 -1.85
C LEU A 31 -8.08 11.91 -1.77
N ARG A 32 -9.39 11.69 -1.98
CA ARG A 32 -10.42 12.72 -1.80
C ARG A 32 -10.47 13.24 -0.37
N ASP A 33 -10.47 12.34 0.61
CA ASP A 33 -10.56 12.70 2.04
C ASP A 33 -9.32 13.47 2.51
N LEU A 34 -8.14 13.07 2.03
CA LEU A 34 -6.88 13.77 2.28
C LEU A 34 -6.71 15.04 1.43
N ARG A 35 -7.56 15.26 0.42
CA ARG A 35 -7.48 16.34 -0.56
C ARG A 35 -6.14 16.35 -1.31
N LEU A 36 -5.72 15.16 -1.75
CA LEU A 36 -4.47 14.94 -2.48
C LEU A 36 -4.74 14.25 -3.81
N ASP A 37 -3.95 14.57 -4.83
CA ASP A 37 -3.96 13.82 -6.09
C ASP A 37 -3.15 12.52 -5.99
N ARG A 38 -2.16 12.48 -5.06
CA ARG A 38 -1.34 11.31 -4.77
C ARG A 38 -0.81 11.29 -3.33
N VAL A 39 -0.57 10.09 -2.81
CA VAL A 39 0.25 9.87 -1.60
C VAL A 39 1.70 9.55 -1.98
N ASP A 40 2.62 9.69 -1.03
CA ASP A 40 4.03 9.36 -1.24
C ASP A 40 4.25 7.86 -1.11
N ILE A 41 3.57 7.22 -0.15
CA ILE A 41 3.61 5.77 0.07
C ILE A 41 2.18 5.24 0.28
N LEU A 42 1.77 4.25 -0.51
CA LEU A 42 0.55 3.47 -0.27
C LEU A 42 0.90 2.08 0.25
N LEU A 43 0.25 1.66 1.34
CA LEU A 43 0.50 0.38 1.99
C LEU A 43 -0.71 -0.56 1.94
N LEU A 44 -0.48 -1.86 1.83
CA LEU A 44 -1.45 -2.87 2.29
C LEU A 44 -1.37 -2.94 3.83
N HIS A 45 -2.47 -2.67 4.53
CA HIS A 45 -2.46 -2.54 6.00
C HIS A 45 -2.15 -3.87 6.71
N TRP A 46 -2.65 -4.97 6.17
CA TRP A 46 -2.40 -6.33 6.65
C TRP A 46 -2.29 -7.27 5.44
N PRO A 47 -1.62 -8.42 5.56
CA PRO A 47 -1.70 -9.47 4.54
C PRO A 47 -3.14 -9.98 4.40
N THR A 48 -3.50 -10.47 3.20
CA THR A 48 -4.79 -11.11 2.95
C THR A 48 -5.01 -12.26 3.93
N PRO A 49 -6.19 -12.37 4.57
CA PRO A 49 -6.55 -13.54 5.38
C PRO A 49 -6.37 -14.83 4.56
N GLY A 50 -5.76 -15.85 5.16
CA GLY A 50 -5.44 -17.11 4.47
C GLY A 50 -4.10 -17.11 3.71
N GLY A 51 -3.40 -15.97 3.61
CA GLY A 51 -2.01 -15.90 3.16
C GLY A 51 -1.79 -15.77 1.65
N ASP A 52 -2.85 -15.79 0.83
CA ASP A 52 -2.73 -15.45 -0.59
C ASP A 52 -2.63 -13.93 -0.79
N ILE A 53 -1.39 -13.47 -0.89
CA ILE A 53 -1.02 -12.06 -1.04
C ILE A 53 -0.93 -11.60 -2.50
N LYS A 54 -1.17 -12.48 -3.49
CA LYS A 54 -0.89 -12.15 -4.90
C LYS A 54 -1.80 -11.05 -5.42
N LEU A 55 -3.11 -11.23 -5.30
CA LEU A 55 -4.09 -10.30 -5.85
C LEU A 55 -3.95 -8.90 -5.24
N SER A 56 -3.75 -8.79 -3.92
CA SER A 56 -3.62 -7.51 -3.25
C SER A 56 -2.34 -6.76 -3.63
N LEU A 57 -1.24 -7.47 -3.90
CA LEU A 57 -0.01 -6.87 -4.42
C LEU A 57 -0.14 -6.41 -5.87
N GLU A 58 -0.83 -7.17 -6.73
CA GLU A 58 -1.11 -6.76 -8.11
C GLU A 58 -1.96 -5.49 -8.15
N LEU A 59 -3.01 -5.42 -7.32
CA LEU A 59 -3.85 -4.22 -7.18
C LEU A 59 -3.07 -3.04 -6.59
N LEU A 60 -2.15 -3.28 -5.65
CA LEU A 60 -1.29 -2.24 -5.11
C LEU A 60 -0.38 -1.64 -6.20
N GLN A 61 0.20 -2.49 -7.06
CA GLN A 61 1.03 -2.04 -8.18
C GLN A 61 0.21 -1.25 -9.20
N GLU A 62 -0.99 -1.71 -9.55
CA GLU A 62 -1.89 -0.99 -10.45
C GLU A 62 -2.23 0.41 -9.91
N ALA A 63 -2.43 0.58 -8.60
CA ALA A 63 -2.69 1.89 -8.00
C ALA A 63 -1.50 2.84 -8.17
N GLN A 64 -0.27 2.33 -8.10
CA GLN A 64 0.95 3.09 -8.35
C GLN A 64 1.10 3.45 -9.84
N GLU A 65 0.82 2.51 -10.75
CA GLU A 65 0.83 2.75 -12.20
C GLU A 65 -0.20 3.82 -12.61
N ARG A 66 -1.35 3.88 -11.94
CA ARG A 66 -2.38 4.93 -12.10
C ARG A 66 -1.97 6.29 -11.51
N GLY A 67 -0.83 6.37 -10.80
CA GLY A 67 -0.31 7.61 -10.22
C GLY A 67 -0.89 7.98 -8.85
N PHE A 68 -1.67 7.09 -8.22
CA PHE A 68 -2.27 7.36 -6.89
C PHE A 68 -1.23 7.36 -5.77
N ALA A 69 -0.08 6.72 -5.99
CA ALA A 69 1.04 6.67 -5.06
C ALA A 69 2.37 6.82 -5.81
N SER A 70 3.32 7.58 -5.25
CA SER A 70 4.68 7.65 -5.80
C SER A 70 5.43 6.33 -5.61
N THR A 71 5.27 5.70 -4.45
CA THR A 71 5.86 4.40 -4.12
C THR A 71 4.87 3.54 -3.34
N ILE A 72 5.16 2.25 -3.23
CA ILE A 72 4.30 1.27 -2.54
C ILE A 72 5.09 0.46 -1.53
N GLY A 73 4.38 -0.04 -0.51
CA GLY A 73 4.94 -0.91 0.51
C GLY A 73 3.87 -1.79 1.15
N VAL A 74 4.24 -2.49 2.19
CA VAL A 74 3.32 -3.35 2.94
C VAL A 74 3.40 -3.07 4.44
N SER A 75 2.48 -3.63 5.18
CA SER A 75 2.45 -3.56 6.64
C SER A 75 2.10 -4.93 7.20
N ASN A 76 2.77 -5.33 8.27
CA ASN A 76 2.54 -6.59 8.99
C ASN A 76 2.83 -7.86 8.16
N TYR A 77 3.74 -7.78 7.18
CA TYR A 77 4.16 -8.95 6.40
C TYR A 77 5.28 -9.71 7.12
N THR A 78 5.18 -11.04 7.14
CA THR A 78 6.27 -11.91 7.62
C THR A 78 7.44 -11.93 6.64
N ALA A 79 8.61 -12.40 7.09
CA ALA A 79 9.77 -12.57 6.20
C ALA A 79 9.49 -13.50 5.01
N ALA A 80 8.64 -14.52 5.19
CA ALA A 80 8.23 -15.42 4.11
C ALA A 80 7.36 -14.70 3.08
N MET A 81 6.38 -13.93 3.55
CA MET A 81 5.53 -13.09 2.69
C MET A 81 6.36 -12.04 1.96
N MET A 82 7.34 -11.39 2.60
CA MET A 82 8.23 -10.42 1.95
C MET A 82 9.05 -11.04 0.81
N ARG A 83 9.54 -12.27 0.99
CA ARG A 83 10.25 -13.01 -0.08
C ARG A 83 9.32 -13.32 -1.25
N GLN A 84 8.09 -13.74 -0.97
CA GLN A 84 7.08 -14.00 -2.00
C GLN A 84 6.65 -12.71 -2.71
N ALA A 85 6.42 -11.63 -1.97
CA ALA A 85 6.01 -10.34 -2.51
C ALA A 85 7.04 -9.80 -3.50
N LYS A 86 8.34 -9.92 -3.19
CA LYS A 86 9.44 -9.56 -4.10
C LYS A 86 9.42 -10.32 -5.43
N GLN A 87 8.83 -11.52 -5.49
CA GLN A 87 8.69 -12.28 -6.73
C GLN A 87 7.43 -11.90 -7.52
N ILE A 88 6.42 -11.32 -6.85
CA ILE A 88 5.13 -10.95 -7.45
C ILE A 88 5.18 -9.54 -8.02
N THR A 89 5.74 -8.58 -7.27
CA THR A 89 5.76 -7.17 -7.66
C THR A 89 6.89 -6.89 -8.65
N GLY A 90 6.57 -6.23 -9.76
CA GLY A 90 7.53 -5.73 -10.74
C GLY A 90 8.28 -4.47 -10.29
N VAL A 91 7.83 -3.83 -9.20
CA VAL A 91 8.43 -2.63 -8.60
C VAL A 91 8.92 -2.87 -7.18
N PRO A 92 9.88 -2.07 -6.65
CA PRO A 92 10.33 -2.22 -5.27
C PRO A 92 9.24 -1.88 -4.24
N LEU A 93 9.07 -2.77 -3.25
CA LEU A 93 8.36 -2.46 -2.01
C LEU A 93 9.31 -1.67 -1.09
N VAL A 94 9.03 -0.39 -0.86
CA VAL A 94 9.98 0.52 -0.17
C VAL A 94 10.03 0.32 1.35
N THR A 95 9.01 -0.31 1.93
CA THR A 95 8.93 -0.54 3.37
C THR A 95 8.04 -1.74 3.71
N ASN A 96 8.28 -2.30 4.90
CA ASN A 96 7.34 -3.15 5.63
C ASN A 96 7.11 -2.50 7.00
N GLN A 97 5.96 -1.84 7.17
CA GLN A 97 5.60 -1.23 8.45
C GLN A 97 5.18 -2.33 9.43
N VAL A 98 5.90 -2.49 10.53
CA VAL A 98 5.64 -3.54 11.52
C VAL A 98 5.61 -2.94 12.92
N GLU A 99 4.89 -3.61 13.82
CA GLU A 99 5.09 -3.38 15.23
C GLU A 99 6.53 -3.72 15.61
N PHE A 100 7.21 -2.77 16.24
CA PHE A 100 8.58 -2.95 16.68
C PHE A 100 8.85 -2.09 17.91
N HIS A 101 9.29 -2.74 18.98
CA HIS A 101 9.58 -2.13 20.27
C HIS A 101 10.58 -2.99 21.06
N PRO A 102 11.12 -2.50 22.19
CA PRO A 102 12.12 -3.25 22.98
C PRO A 102 11.64 -4.52 23.69
N LEU A 103 10.34 -4.69 23.92
CA LEU A 103 9.75 -5.90 24.51
C LEU A 103 9.69 -7.04 23.48
#